data_AF-A0A0H1R192-F1
#
_entry.id   AF-A0A0H1R192-F1
#
_cell.length_a   1.000
_cell.length_b   1.000
_cell.length_c   1.000
_cell.angle_alpha   90.00
_cell.angle_beta   90.00
_cell.angle_gamma   90.00
#
_symmetry.space_group_name_H-M   'P 1'
#
loop_
_entity.id
_entity.type
_entity.pdbx_description
1 polymer ?
#
loop_
_entity_poly.entity_id
_entity_poly.type
_entity_poly.pdbx_seq_one_letter_code
_entity_poly.pdbx_strand_id
1 'polypeptide(L)'
;MTRKARQHDTALQPISDTHPLEQDISFLLSDLRDLIRTAKGRAATVVNVELVLLYWHIGNRIGRDILKEERAPYGKRILSTLSKELIAEYGPG
;
A
#
# COMPACT_ATOMS: atom_id res chain seq x y z
N MET A 1 -20.72 47.30 56.90
CA MET A 1 -20.39 45.87 57.06
C MET A 1 -21.59 45.04 56.66
N THR A 2 -21.80 44.84 55.35
CA THR A 2 -21.53 43.58 54.62
C THR A 2 -22.33 42.38 55.14
N ARG A 3 -23.53 42.18 54.59
CA ARG A 3 -24.16 40.85 54.51
C ARG A 3 -24.30 40.46 53.04
N LYS A 4 -23.57 39.40 52.72
CA LYS A 4 -23.30 38.72 51.46
C LYS A 4 -24.60 38.32 50.75
N ALA A 5 -24.95 38.98 49.65
CA ALA A 5 -25.93 38.46 48.69
C ALA A 5 -25.20 37.56 47.70
N ARG A 6 -25.59 36.28 47.67
CA ARG A 6 -25.12 35.24 46.73
C ARG A 6 -25.18 35.76 45.30
N GLN A 7 -24.02 36.08 44.75
CA GLN A 7 -23.81 36.20 43.31
C GLN A 7 -23.80 34.79 42.72
N HIS A 8 -24.73 34.57 41.79
CA HIS A 8 -24.65 33.62 40.68
C HIS A 8 -24.18 32.21 41.07
N ASP A 9 -25.11 31.41 41.60
CA ASP A 9 -24.95 29.97 41.62
C ASP A 9 -24.91 29.48 40.17
N THR A 10 -23.70 29.14 39.76
CA THR A 10 -23.35 28.02 38.88
C THR A 10 -23.87 28.11 37.45
N ALA A 11 -22.94 28.55 36.60
CA ALA A 11 -22.86 28.35 35.16
C ALA A 11 -23.75 27.23 34.62
N LEU A 12 -24.61 27.59 33.66
CA LEU A 12 -25.07 26.69 32.61
C LEU A 12 -23.81 26.02 32.01
N GLN A 13 -23.55 24.78 32.39
CA GLN A 13 -22.56 23.96 31.69
C GLN A 13 -23.03 23.88 30.24
N PRO A 14 -22.17 24.18 29.24
CA PRO A 14 -22.53 23.90 27.86
C PRO A 14 -22.67 22.38 27.76
N ILE A 15 -23.87 21.97 27.39
CA ILE A 15 -24.24 20.59 27.14
C ILE A 15 -23.21 20.05 26.15
N SER A 16 -22.32 19.18 26.63
CA SER A 16 -21.34 18.49 25.78
C SER A 16 -22.05 17.33 25.09
N ASP A 17 -23.09 17.64 24.34
CA ASP A 17 -23.71 16.72 23.40
C ASP A 17 -22.90 16.76 22.11
N THR A 18 -21.64 16.31 22.16
CA THR A 18 -21.05 15.80 20.93
C THR A 18 -21.82 14.53 20.61
N HIS A 19 -22.71 14.64 19.64
CA HIS A 19 -23.74 13.67 19.33
C HIS A 19 -23.10 12.27 19.15
N PRO A 20 -23.55 11.23 19.88
CA PRO A 20 -23.00 9.86 19.77
C PRO A 20 -22.89 9.35 18.33
N LEU A 21 -23.80 9.80 17.46
CA LEU A 21 -23.84 9.50 16.03
C LEU A 21 -22.61 10.00 15.25
N GLU A 22 -22.06 11.17 15.58
CA GLU A 22 -20.86 11.68 14.92
C GLU A 22 -19.62 10.88 15.30
N GLN A 23 -19.58 10.41 16.56
CA GLN A 23 -18.53 9.55 17.06
C GLN A 23 -18.59 8.17 16.39
N ASP A 24 -19.78 7.59 16.27
CA ASP A 24 -20.01 6.30 15.59
C ASP A 24 -19.62 6.35 14.11
N ILE A 25 -19.99 7.43 13.41
CA ILE A 25 -19.61 7.64 12.00
C ILE A 25 -18.08 7.77 11.87
N SER A 26 -17.43 8.50 12.78
CA SER A 26 -15.97 8.64 12.77
C SER A 26 -15.26 7.30 12.98
N PHE A 27 -15.74 6.48 13.92
CA PHE A 27 -15.21 5.14 14.14
C PHE A 27 -15.41 4.23 12.93
N LEU A 28 -16.62 4.19 12.36
CA LEU A 28 -16.91 3.41 11.16
C LEU A 28 -16.02 3.83 9.99
N LEU A 29 -15.85 5.14 9.78
CA LEU A 29 -15.03 5.66 8.71
C LEU A 29 -13.54 5.30 8.90
N SER A 30 -13.04 5.28 10.13
CA SER A 30 -11.68 4.80 10.42
C SER A 30 -11.54 3.31 10.12
N ASP A 31 -12.52 2.50 10.53
CA ASP A 31 -12.50 1.05 10.29
C ASP A 31 -12.52 0.73 8.79
N LEU A 32 -13.39 1.40 8.02
CA LEU A 32 -13.44 1.25 6.58
C LEU A 32 -12.13 1.67 5.88
N ARG A 33 -11.48 2.75 6.34
CA ARG A 33 -10.16 3.16 5.85
C ARG A 33 -9.11 2.08 6.12
N ASP A 34 -9.15 1.48 7.30
CA ASP A 34 -8.21 0.42 7.68
C ASP A 34 -8.42 -0.85 6.88
N LEU A 35 -9.67 -1.24 6.62
CA LEU A 35 -10.02 -2.34 5.72
C LEU A 35 -9.49 -2.10 4.30
N ILE A 36 -9.72 -0.90 3.75
CA ILE A 36 -9.23 -0.53 2.41
C ILE A 36 -7.70 -0.55 2.36
N ARG A 37 -7.03 0.05 3.35
CA ARG A 37 -5.56 0.10 3.42
C ARG A 37 -4.99 -1.31 3.50
N THR A 38 -5.59 -2.16 4.33
CA THR A 38 -5.16 -3.56 4.50
C THR A 38 -5.32 -4.34 3.20
N ALA A 39 -6.47 -4.22 2.53
CA ALA A 39 -6.72 -4.89 1.25
C ALA A 39 -5.73 -4.45 0.17
N LYS A 40 -5.47 -3.14 0.04
CA LYS A 40 -4.47 -2.59 -0.89
C LYS A 40 -3.06 -3.09 -0.58
N GLY A 41 -2.68 -3.12 0.70
CA GLY A 41 -1.37 -3.63 1.12
C GLY A 41 -1.16 -5.10 0.77
N ARG A 42 -2.19 -5.93 0.98
CA ARG A 42 -2.16 -7.36 0.59
C ARG A 42 -2.04 -7.53 -0.93
N ALA A 43 -2.84 -6.80 -1.70
CA ALA A 43 -2.76 -6.84 -3.16
C ALA A 43 -1.37 -6.43 -3.67
N ALA A 44 -0.82 -5.33 -3.17
CA ALA A 44 0.52 -4.88 -3.51
C ALA A 44 1.58 -5.94 -3.16
N THR A 45 1.46 -6.58 -2.00
CA THR A 45 2.39 -7.65 -1.57
C THR A 45 2.34 -8.84 -2.52
N VAL A 46 1.15 -9.34 -2.85
CA VAL A 46 0.98 -10.48 -3.76
C VAL A 46 1.55 -10.15 -5.13
N VAL A 47 1.21 -8.99 -5.70
CA VAL A 47 1.75 -8.56 -6.99
C VAL A 47 3.28 -8.51 -6.96
N ASN A 48 3.87 -7.96 -5.89
CA ASN A 48 5.32 -7.86 -5.79
C ASN A 48 6.00 -9.23 -5.71
N VAL A 49 5.40 -10.18 -4.99
CA VAL A 49 5.88 -11.57 -4.91
C VAL A 49 5.82 -12.23 -6.29
N GLU A 50 4.69 -12.10 -7.00
CA GLU A 50 4.52 -12.67 -8.34
C GLU A 50 5.54 -12.08 -9.34
N LEU A 51 5.78 -10.77 -9.29
CA LEU A 51 6.80 -10.13 -10.14
C LEU A 51 8.20 -10.66 -9.84
N VAL A 52 8.58 -10.80 -8.57
CA VAL A 52 9.88 -11.36 -8.18
C VAL A 52 10.04 -12.79 -8.68
N LEU A 53 9.01 -13.63 -8.52
CA LEU A 53 9.03 -15.01 -9.01
C LEU A 53 9.13 -15.06 -10.53
N LEU A 54 8.37 -14.24 -11.24
CA LEU A 54 8.42 -14.13 -12.70
C LEU A 54 9.83 -13.79 -13.18
N TYR A 55 10.48 -12.78 -12.59
CA TYR A 55 11.84 -12.39 -12.99
C TYR A 55 12.86 -13.49 -12.72
N TRP A 56 12.73 -14.21 -11.60
CA TRP A 56 13.53 -15.39 -11.33
C TRP A 56 13.33 -16.49 -12.37
N HIS A 57 12.08 -16.80 -12.72
CA HIS A 57 11.76 -17.81 -13.73
C HIS A 57 12.31 -17.45 -15.11
N ILE A 58 12.18 -16.19 -15.54
CA ILE A 58 12.75 -15.69 -16.79
C ILE A 58 14.27 -15.85 -16.79
N GLY A 59 14.94 -15.39 -15.74
CA GLY A 59 16.40 -15.50 -15.61
C GLY A 59 16.89 -16.95 -15.64
N ASN A 60 16.21 -17.83 -14.91
CA ASN A 60 16.53 -19.27 -14.90
C ASN A 60 16.30 -19.91 -16.28
N ARG A 61 15.22 -19.56 -16.99
CA ARG A 61 14.93 -20.07 -18.33
C ARG A 61 16.02 -19.64 -19.33
N ILE A 62 16.41 -18.37 -19.32
CA ILE A 62 17.50 -17.86 -20.16
C ILE A 62 18.82 -18.57 -19.81
N GLY A 63 19.13 -18.70 -18.52
CA GLY A 63 20.36 -19.33 -18.04
C GLY A 63 20.49 -20.80 -18.44
N ARG A 64 19.42 -21.57 -18.31
CA ARG A 64 19.40 -23.00 -18.64
C ARG A 64 19.38 -23.24 -20.13
N ASP A 65 18.42 -22.64 -20.83
CA ASP A 65 18.14 -23.01 -22.21
C ASP A 65 19.12 -22.38 -23.19
N ILE A 66 19.63 -21.18 -22.86
CA ILE A 66 20.40 -20.39 -23.82
C ILE A 66 21.86 -20.31 -23.41
N LEU A 67 22.16 -20.09 -22.14
CA LEU A 67 23.54 -19.97 -21.65
C LEU A 67 24.17 -21.30 -21.28
N LYS A 68 23.39 -22.38 -21.12
CA LYS A 68 23.85 -23.69 -20.62
C LYS A 68 24.70 -23.55 -19.34
N GLU A 69 24.32 -22.63 -18.47
CA GLU A 69 25.05 -22.27 -17.23
C GLU A 69 26.43 -21.62 -17.45
N GLU A 70 26.84 -21.35 -18.69
CA GLU A 70 28.09 -20.66 -19.01
C GLU A 70 27.86 -19.17 -19.30
N ARG A 71 28.61 -18.31 -18.61
CA ARG A 71 28.65 -16.87 -18.92
C ARG A 71 29.50 -16.62 -20.16
N ALA A 72 28.94 -16.89 -21.33
CA ALA A 72 29.62 -16.67 -22.59
C ALA A 72 29.35 -15.26 -23.17
N PRO A 73 30.29 -14.68 -23.94
CA PRO A 73 30.12 -13.37 -24.58
C PRO A 73 28.87 -13.26 -25.47
N TYR A 74 28.38 -14.37 -26.04
CA TYR A 74 27.14 -14.39 -26.84
C TYR A 74 25.88 -14.11 -26.00
N GLY A 75 25.93 -14.35 -24.68
CA GLY A 75 24.82 -14.11 -23.76
C GLY A 75 24.42 -12.64 -23.67
N LYS A 76 25.38 -11.71 -23.79
CA LYS A 76 25.10 -10.27 -23.80
C LYS A 76 24.24 -9.87 -25.01
N ARG A 77 24.51 -10.45 -26.18
CA ARG A 77 23.74 -10.18 -27.40
C ARG A 77 22.31 -10.70 -27.27
N ILE A 78 22.15 -11.91 -26.73
CA ILE A 78 20.85 -12.54 -26.52
C ILE A 78 20.00 -11.74 -25.53
N LEU A 79 20.57 -11.35 -24.40
CA LEU A 79 19.86 -10.54 -23.41
C LEU A 79 19.45 -9.18 -24.00
N SER A 80 20.31 -8.56 -24.82
CA SER A 80 19.97 -7.31 -25.50
C SER A 80 18.83 -7.47 -26.50
N THR A 81 18.78 -8.57 -27.26
CA THR A 81 17.66 -8.86 -28.18
C THR A 81 16.37 -9.09 -27.39
N LEU A 82 16.39 -9.98 -26.39
CA LEU A 82 15.22 -10.29 -25.57
C LEU A 82 14.66 -9.04 -24.87
N SER A 83 15.53 -8.18 -24.34
CA SER A 83 15.11 -6.93 -23.71
C SER A 83 14.40 -6.00 -24.69
N LYS A 84 14.88 -5.88 -25.94
CA LYS A 84 14.23 -5.02 -26.95
C LYS A 84 12.85 -5.53 -27.33
N GLU A 85 12.73 -6.84 -27.58
CA GLU A 85 11.44 -7.47 -27.93
C GLU A 85 10.43 -7.33 -26.78
N LEU A 86 10.85 -7.65 -25.55
CA LEU A 86 9.96 -7.57 -24.40
C LEU A 86 9.55 -6.13 -24.06
N ILE A 87 10.43 -5.14 -24.24
CA ILE A 87 10.05 -3.72 -24.07
C ILE A 87 9.07 -3.27 -25.15
N ALA A 88 9.22 -3.75 -26.39
CA ALA A 88 8.29 -3.42 -27.46
C ALA A 88 6.88 -4.00 -27.20
N GLU A 89 6.80 -5.18 -26.57
CA GLU A 89 5.54 -5.88 -26.31
C GLU A 89 4.88 -5.46 -24.99
N TYR A 90 5.65 -5.30 -23.92
CA TYR A 90 5.14 -5.07 -22.56
C TYR A 90 5.46 -3.68 -21.99
N GLY A 91 6.25 -2.87 -22.69
CA GLY A 91 6.72 -1.56 -22.24
C GLY A 91 7.97 -1.62 -21.35
N PRO A 92 8.60 -0.47 -21.06
CA PRO A 92 9.57 -0.39 -19.97
C PRO A 92 8.80 -0.57 -18.66
N GLY A 93 9.10 -1.66 -17.95
CA GLY A 93 8.36 -2.13 -16.78
C GLY A 93 8.09 -1.09 -15.69
#